data_AF-L8PI27-F1
#
_entry.id   AF-L8PI27-F1
#
_cell.length_a   1.000
_cell.length_b   1.000
_cell.length_c   1.000
_cell.angle_alpha   90.00
_cell.angle_beta   90.00
_cell.angle_gamma   90.00
#
_symmetry.space_group_name_H-M   'P 1'
#
loop_
_entity.id
_entity.type
_entity.pdbx_description
1 polymer ?
#
loop_
_entity_poly.entity_id
_entity_poly.type
_entity_poly.pdbx_seq_one_letter_code
_entity_poly.pdbx_strand_id
1 'polypeptide(L)'
;MAGALPGQWDVSIEHYPDGTIPAQLLDWVWEAAPVLSTLTKYRLPGAAILRDGGGTELLLAERPWDGRYLIGTLLPSPDHLNVTGAGPRTVVATTAREAAVDVRSLLLPSFEQLVHLARIREVQEDLDWVHGAEPGTVDAVELEAALDRFLTHAPYLLAATRRADAKSLAASETAVLVRFGILLARAPAGAGAQAVPAPAGTDDALSLWLEAGEDLLDAVRAAAVGPAGEPARPAVIAAIPPKPPAAVSAARTR
;
A
#
# COMPACT_ATOMS: atom_id res chain seq x y z
N MET A 1 -20.34 2.99 -6.59
CA MET A 1 -19.28 3.40 -5.64
C MET A 1 -18.10 4.02 -6.38
N ALA A 2 -17.43 3.31 -7.30
CA ALA A 2 -16.26 3.80 -8.05
C ALA A 2 -16.42 5.22 -8.62
N GLY A 3 -17.52 5.53 -9.32
CA GLY A 3 -17.77 6.87 -9.87
C GLY A 3 -17.98 8.01 -8.84
N ALA A 4 -17.98 7.71 -7.54
CA ALA A 4 -18.05 8.70 -6.45
C ALA A 4 -16.72 8.85 -5.68
N LEU A 5 -15.70 8.06 -6.05
CA LEU A 5 -14.33 8.17 -5.53
C LEU A 5 -13.54 9.20 -6.35
N PRO A 6 -12.50 9.82 -5.77
CA PRO A 6 -11.65 10.76 -6.50
C PRO A 6 -10.83 10.03 -7.58
N GLY A 7 -10.72 10.64 -8.77
CA GLY A 7 -9.95 10.07 -9.88
C GLY A 7 -10.73 9.06 -10.73
N GLN A 8 -9.99 8.27 -11.51
CA GLN A 8 -10.55 7.15 -12.28
C GLN A 8 -10.26 5.86 -11.53
N TRP A 9 -11.26 4.98 -11.45
CA TRP A 9 -11.14 3.70 -10.77
C TRP A 9 -11.59 2.58 -11.70
N ASP A 10 -10.69 1.64 -11.95
CA ASP A 10 -11.00 0.39 -12.61
C ASP A 10 -11.65 -0.56 -11.61
N VAL A 11 -12.65 -1.31 -12.07
CA VAL A 11 -13.42 -2.23 -11.23
C VAL A 11 -13.34 -3.63 -11.82
N SER A 12 -12.82 -4.57 -11.04
CA SER A 12 -12.89 -6.01 -11.33
C SER A 12 -13.85 -6.66 -10.35
N ILE A 13 -14.76 -7.50 -10.85
CA ILE A 13 -15.69 -8.27 -10.00
C ILE A 13 -15.24 -9.72 -10.00
N GLU A 14 -14.85 -10.20 -8.84
CA GLU A 14 -14.52 -11.59 -8.59
C GLU A 14 -15.76 -12.34 -8.12
N HIS A 15 -16.01 -13.49 -8.73
CA HIS A 15 -17.11 -14.38 -8.39
C HIS A 15 -16.54 -15.63 -7.74
N TYR A 16 -17.11 -16.05 -6.61
CA TYR A 16 -16.67 -17.21 -5.84
C TYR A 16 -17.81 -18.24 -5.79
N PRO A 17 -17.90 -19.18 -6.75
CA PRO A 17 -19.03 -20.10 -6.86
C PRO A 17 -19.26 -20.99 -5.63
N ASP A 18 -18.19 -21.36 -4.92
CA ASP A 18 -18.24 -22.13 -3.68
C ASP A 18 -18.33 -21.25 -2.42
N GLY A 19 -18.28 -19.93 -2.62
CA GLY A 19 -18.25 -18.90 -1.60
C GLY A 19 -16.91 -18.75 -0.90
N THR A 20 -15.86 -19.43 -1.37
CA THR A 20 -14.53 -19.39 -0.75
C THR A 20 -13.69 -18.34 -1.45
N ILE A 21 -13.11 -17.44 -0.67
CA ILE A 21 -12.19 -16.42 -1.20
C ILE A 21 -10.82 -17.07 -1.44
N PRO A 22 -10.17 -16.81 -2.60
CA PRO A 22 -8.83 -17.29 -2.88
C PRO A 22 -7.85 -16.89 -1.77
N ALA A 23 -7.03 -17.85 -1.31
CA ALA A 23 -6.05 -17.60 -0.25
C ALA A 23 -5.07 -16.46 -0.63
N GLN A 24 -4.70 -16.37 -1.91
CA GLN A 24 -3.82 -15.33 -2.43
C GLN A 24 -4.38 -13.92 -2.22
N LEU A 25 -5.71 -13.74 -2.35
CA LEU A 25 -6.34 -12.44 -2.10
C LEU A 25 -6.28 -12.09 -0.61
N LEU A 26 -6.41 -13.09 0.27
CA LEU A 26 -6.31 -12.89 1.72
C LEU A 26 -4.91 -12.46 2.15
N ASP A 27 -3.87 -13.01 1.50
CA ASP A 27 -2.47 -12.65 1.74
C ASP A 27 -2.17 -11.17 1.40
N TRP A 28 -2.99 -10.56 0.54
CA TRP A 28 -2.85 -9.16 0.15
C TRP A 28 -3.73 -8.20 0.95
N VAL A 29 -4.61 -8.67 1.83
CA VAL A 29 -5.41 -7.78 2.66
C VAL A 29 -4.52 -7.14 3.73
N TRP A 30 -4.38 -5.82 3.71
CA TRP A 30 -3.51 -5.11 4.66
C TRP A 30 -4.09 -5.12 6.08
N GLU A 31 -5.41 -4.92 6.24
CA GLU A 31 -6.00 -4.91 7.58
C GLU A 31 -6.47 -6.30 8.05
N ALA A 32 -5.90 -6.78 9.15
CA ALA A 32 -6.09 -8.14 9.64
C ALA A 32 -7.40 -8.42 10.41
N ALA A 33 -8.18 -7.43 10.85
CA ALA A 33 -9.22 -7.67 11.87
C ALA A 33 -10.69 -7.73 11.36
N PRO A 34 -11.33 -6.68 10.81
CA PRO A 34 -12.75 -6.74 10.45
C PRO A 34 -12.97 -7.38 9.07
N VAL A 35 -12.17 -6.97 8.07
CA VAL A 35 -12.22 -7.52 6.70
C VAL A 35 -11.77 -8.96 6.70
N LEU A 36 -10.51 -9.22 7.05
CA LEU A 36 -9.96 -10.58 7.00
C LEU A 36 -10.79 -11.58 7.83
N SER A 37 -11.25 -11.21 9.03
CA SER A 37 -12.14 -12.09 9.81
C SER A 37 -13.47 -12.36 9.11
N THR A 38 -14.01 -11.41 8.34
CA THR A 38 -15.26 -11.62 7.59
C THR A 38 -15.01 -12.53 6.39
N LEU A 39 -13.96 -12.23 5.61
CA LEU A 39 -13.59 -13.01 4.42
C LEU A 39 -13.25 -14.47 4.75
N THR A 40 -12.59 -14.71 5.89
CA THR A 40 -12.17 -16.06 6.29
C THR A 40 -13.28 -16.87 6.95
N LYS A 41 -14.17 -16.23 7.72
CA LYS A 41 -15.19 -16.95 8.50
C LYS A 41 -16.50 -17.16 7.76
N TYR A 42 -16.79 -16.37 6.74
CA TYR A 42 -18.07 -16.40 6.04
C TYR A 42 -17.88 -16.64 4.56
N ARG A 43 -18.82 -17.38 3.98
CA ARG A 43 -18.87 -17.58 2.55
C ARG A 43 -19.43 -16.35 1.86
N LEU A 44 -18.68 -15.81 0.91
CA LEU A 44 -19.03 -14.62 0.15
C LEU A 44 -19.21 -15.00 -1.31
N PRO A 45 -20.33 -14.63 -1.97
CA PRO A 45 -20.57 -15.01 -3.37
C PRO A 45 -19.64 -14.31 -4.35
N GLY A 46 -19.01 -13.21 -3.92
CA GLY A 46 -18.07 -12.44 -4.71
C GLY A 46 -17.51 -11.25 -3.94
N ALA A 47 -16.53 -10.59 -4.54
CA ALA A 47 -15.98 -9.33 -4.10
C ALA A 47 -15.67 -8.46 -5.32
N ALA A 48 -15.55 -7.15 -5.12
CA ALA A 48 -15.06 -6.25 -6.15
C ALA A 48 -13.71 -5.67 -5.72
N ILE A 49 -12.76 -5.64 -6.64
CA ILE A 49 -11.47 -4.98 -6.47
C ILE A 49 -11.50 -3.69 -7.28
N LEU A 50 -11.26 -2.57 -6.61
CA LEU A 50 -11.18 -1.25 -7.23
C LEU A 50 -9.71 -0.82 -7.26
N ARG A 51 -9.23 -0.35 -8.42
CA ARG A 51 -7.86 0.10 -8.64
C ARG A 51 -7.83 1.53 -9.18
N ASP A 52 -7.00 2.39 -8.61
CA ASP A 52 -6.87 3.78 -9.07
C ASP A 52 -5.82 3.98 -10.19
N GLY A 53 -5.10 2.90 -10.55
CA GLY A 53 -3.97 2.94 -11.49
C GLY A 53 -2.70 3.60 -10.93
N GLY A 54 -2.75 4.18 -9.73
CA GLY A 54 -1.64 4.78 -8.99
C GLY A 54 -1.07 3.88 -7.89
N GLY A 55 -1.56 2.63 -7.81
CA GLY A 55 -1.11 1.61 -6.87
C GLY A 55 -2.03 1.42 -5.65
N THR A 56 -3.11 2.20 -5.52
CA THR A 56 -4.13 1.98 -4.49
C THR A 56 -5.11 0.92 -4.95
N GLU A 57 -5.28 -0.13 -4.13
CA GLU A 57 -6.26 -1.17 -4.37
C GLU A 57 -7.21 -1.31 -3.17
N LEU A 58 -8.52 -1.27 -3.45
CA LEU A 58 -9.57 -1.45 -2.45
C LEU A 58 -10.31 -2.75 -2.70
N LEU A 59 -10.61 -3.46 -1.62
CA LEU A 59 -11.46 -4.65 -1.63
C LEU A 59 -12.84 -4.30 -1.08
N LEU A 60 -13.88 -4.48 -1.89
CA LEU A 60 -15.28 -4.32 -1.53
C LEU A 60 -15.96 -5.68 -1.45
N ALA A 61 -16.61 -5.97 -0.32
CA ALA A 61 -17.48 -7.13 -0.16
C ALA A 61 -18.80 -6.74 0.51
N GLU A 62 -19.83 -7.56 0.37
CA GLU A 62 -21.10 -7.41 1.08
C GLU A 62 -21.20 -8.45 2.20
N ARG A 63 -21.52 -8.01 3.43
CA ARG A 63 -21.66 -8.90 4.57
C ARG A 63 -22.93 -9.75 4.42
N PRO A 64 -22.83 -11.09 4.51
CA PRO A 64 -23.95 -11.96 4.19
C PRO A 64 -25.07 -11.96 5.22
N TRP A 65 -24.85 -11.40 6.42
CA TRP A 65 -25.84 -11.41 7.51
C TRP A 65 -26.59 -10.09 7.72
N ASP A 66 -26.08 -8.96 7.22
CA ASP A 66 -26.75 -7.66 7.34
C ASP A 66 -26.71 -6.82 6.06
N GLY A 67 -26.18 -7.35 4.96
CA GLY A 67 -26.12 -6.70 3.66
C GLY A 67 -25.24 -5.44 3.62
N ARG A 68 -24.47 -5.17 4.69
CA ARG A 68 -23.63 -3.97 4.75
C ARG A 68 -22.39 -4.16 3.89
N TYR A 69 -21.97 -3.07 3.25
CA TYR A 69 -20.70 -3.02 2.53
C TYR A 69 -19.53 -3.00 3.51
N LEU A 70 -18.52 -3.78 3.17
CA LEU A 70 -17.25 -3.91 3.86
C LEU A 70 -16.15 -3.49 2.88
N ILE A 71 -15.38 -2.45 3.23
CA ILE A 71 -14.33 -1.93 2.37
C ILE A 71 -13.01 -1.96 3.12
N GLY A 72 -12.10 -2.80 2.64
CA GLY A 72 -10.72 -2.87 3.10
C GLY A 72 -9.75 -2.38 2.02
N THR A 73 -8.48 -2.25 2.39
CA THR A 73 -7.37 -1.97 1.48
C THR A 73 -6.57 -3.24 1.25
N LEU A 74 -6.15 -3.46 0.00
CA LEU A 74 -5.09 -4.42 -0.29
C LEU A 74 -3.73 -3.74 -0.10
N LEU A 75 -2.65 -4.52 -0.05
CA LEU A 75 -1.29 -4.01 -0.16
C LEU A 75 -1.15 -3.24 -1.49
N PRO A 76 -0.40 -2.14 -1.52
CA PRO A 76 -0.22 -1.39 -2.74
C PRO A 76 0.47 -2.24 -3.81
N SER A 77 0.07 -2.02 -5.05
CA SER A 77 0.61 -2.69 -6.23
C SER A 77 1.53 -1.72 -6.98
N PRO A 78 2.62 -2.21 -7.62
CA PRO A 78 3.03 -3.61 -7.76
C PRO A 78 3.98 -4.11 -6.65
N ASP A 79 4.38 -3.24 -5.73
CA ASP A 79 5.52 -3.42 -4.83
C ASP A 79 5.21 -4.20 -3.55
N HIS A 80 3.91 -4.41 -3.23
CA HIS A 80 3.42 -5.18 -2.09
C HIS A 80 4.30 -5.00 -0.84
N LEU A 81 4.22 -3.81 -0.25
CA LEU A 81 5.03 -3.39 0.90
C LEU A 81 5.12 -4.47 2.00
N ASN A 82 6.31 -4.59 2.59
CA ASN A 82 6.57 -5.37 3.78
C ASN A 82 6.03 -4.66 5.03
N VAL A 83 4.71 -4.67 5.15
CA VAL A 83 4.00 -3.93 6.20
C VAL A 83 4.07 -4.69 7.52
N THR A 84 4.82 -4.14 8.47
CA THR A 84 4.85 -4.64 9.86
C THR A 84 3.99 -3.72 10.73
N GLY A 85 2.67 -3.74 10.53
CA GLY A 85 1.75 -2.88 11.28
C GLY A 85 0.28 -3.07 10.91
N ALA A 86 -0.61 -2.46 11.69
CA ALA A 86 -2.03 -2.45 11.39
C ALA A 86 -2.29 -1.58 10.15
N GLY A 87 -2.97 -2.16 9.15
CA GLY A 87 -3.42 -1.43 7.96
C GLY A 87 -4.51 -0.38 8.26
N PRO A 88 -4.91 0.39 7.23
CA PRO A 88 -6.04 1.31 7.32
C PRO A 88 -7.29 0.63 7.84
N ARG A 89 -8.08 1.34 8.65
CA ARG A 89 -9.31 0.77 9.22
C ARG A 89 -10.38 0.56 8.17
N THR A 90 -10.95 -0.64 8.16
CA THR A 90 -12.10 -1.03 7.34
C THR A 90 -13.23 -0.02 7.48
N VAL A 91 -13.81 0.35 6.33
CA VAL A 91 -15.09 1.07 6.28
C VAL A 91 -16.24 0.06 6.25
N VAL A 92 -17.24 0.28 7.09
CA VAL A 92 -18.49 -0.49 7.08
C VAL A 92 -19.65 0.47 6.86
N ALA A 93 -20.40 0.28 5.78
CA ALA A 93 -21.44 1.21 5.37
C ALA A 93 -22.73 0.50 4.96
N THR A 94 -23.88 1.16 5.14
CA THR A 94 -25.17 0.59 4.73
C THR A 94 -25.48 0.84 3.25
N THR A 95 -24.91 1.90 2.69
CA THR A 95 -25.11 2.26 1.28
C THR A 95 -23.79 2.50 0.57
N ALA A 96 -23.77 2.32 -0.75
CA ALA A 96 -22.60 2.62 -1.57
C ALA A 96 -22.21 4.11 -1.55
N ARG A 97 -23.17 5.00 -1.22
CA ARG A 97 -22.92 6.44 -1.08
C ARG A 97 -22.20 6.76 0.22
N GLU A 98 -22.64 6.20 1.33
CA GLU A 98 -21.95 6.30 2.63
C GLU A 98 -20.54 5.71 2.52
N ALA A 99 -20.41 4.51 1.92
CA ALA A 99 -19.12 3.88 1.67
C ALA A 99 -18.17 4.82 0.92
N ALA A 100 -18.62 5.44 -0.17
CA ALA A 100 -17.77 6.35 -0.95
C ALA A 100 -17.37 7.61 -0.17
N VAL A 101 -18.24 8.12 0.71
CA VAL A 101 -17.91 9.26 1.58
C VAL A 101 -16.81 8.86 2.56
N ASP A 102 -17.02 7.78 3.32
CA ASP A 102 -16.07 7.32 4.34
C ASP A 102 -14.74 6.88 3.74
N VAL A 103 -14.77 6.22 2.58
CA VAL A 103 -13.55 5.87 1.84
C VAL A 103 -12.76 7.12 1.48
N ARG A 104 -13.41 8.16 0.95
CA ARG A 104 -12.73 9.39 0.56
C ARG A 104 -12.21 10.19 1.75
N SER A 105 -12.97 10.27 2.85
CA SER A 105 -12.60 11.13 3.97
C SER A 105 -11.72 10.45 5.02
N LEU A 106 -11.73 9.11 5.09
CA LEU A 106 -11.04 8.37 6.15
C LEU A 106 -10.07 7.32 5.58
N LEU A 107 -10.56 6.42 4.73
CA LEU A 107 -9.77 5.25 4.29
C LEU A 107 -8.59 5.65 3.41
N LEU A 108 -8.83 6.43 2.34
CA LEU A 108 -7.80 6.83 1.39
C LEU A 108 -6.70 7.69 2.05
N PRO A 109 -7.03 8.74 2.84
CA PRO A 109 -6.00 9.50 3.54
C PRO A 109 -5.16 8.64 4.49
N SER A 110 -5.80 7.72 5.24
CA SER A 110 -5.09 6.80 6.14
C SER A 110 -4.20 5.82 5.36
N PHE A 111 -4.66 5.33 4.21
CA PHE A 111 -3.89 4.46 3.33
C PHE A 111 -2.65 5.19 2.79
N GLU A 112 -2.83 6.37 2.20
CA GLU A 112 -1.72 7.17 1.67
C GLU A 112 -0.67 7.47 2.74
N GLN A 113 -1.11 7.83 3.95
CA GLN A 113 -0.20 8.08 5.08
C GLN A 113 0.58 6.82 5.47
N LEU A 114 -0.08 5.66 5.58
CA LEU A 114 0.58 4.42 5.98
C LEU A 114 1.53 3.89 4.90
N VAL A 115 1.18 3.98 3.61
CA VAL A 115 2.08 3.65 2.49
C VAL A 115 3.31 4.55 2.55
N HIS A 116 3.11 5.86 2.75
CA HIS A 116 4.21 6.81 2.83
C HIS A 116 5.19 6.46 3.96
N LEU A 117 4.69 6.17 5.17
CA LEU A 117 5.51 5.78 6.30
C LEU A 117 6.22 4.43 6.09
N ALA A 118 5.54 3.45 5.52
CA ALA A 118 6.12 2.14 5.22
C ALA A 118 7.26 2.24 4.21
N ARG A 119 7.09 3.02 3.13
CA ARG A 119 8.15 3.25 2.13
C ARG A 119 9.36 3.98 2.70
N ILE A 120 9.16 4.99 3.56
CA ILE A 120 10.27 5.64 4.29
C ILE A 120 11.03 4.62 5.12
N ARG A 121 10.31 3.73 5.81
CA ARG A 121 10.90 2.74 6.68
C ARG A 121 11.71 1.71 5.92
N GLU A 122 11.18 1.14 4.84
CA GLU A 122 11.90 0.15 4.03
C GLU A 122 13.19 0.74 3.44
N VAL A 123 13.13 1.96 2.88
CA VAL A 123 14.34 2.62 2.36
C VAL A 123 15.35 2.90 3.46
N GLN A 124 14.92 3.28 4.67
CA GLN A 124 15.83 3.45 5.80
C GLN A 124 16.45 2.14 6.26
N GLU A 125 15.65 1.08 6.41
CA GLU A 125 16.12 -0.25 6.82
C GLU A 125 17.16 -0.80 5.83
N ASP A 126 16.94 -0.59 4.53
CA ASP A 126 17.88 -0.97 3.47
C ASP A 126 19.19 -0.16 3.55
N LEU A 127 19.13 1.16 3.78
CA LEU A 127 20.32 2.00 3.97
C LEU A 127 21.10 1.60 5.23
N ASP A 128 20.41 1.42 6.35
CA ASP A 128 21.01 1.00 7.62
C ASP A 128 21.69 -0.36 7.48
N TRP A 129 21.07 -1.28 6.75
CA TRP A 129 21.63 -2.59 6.44
C TRP A 129 22.92 -2.48 5.62
N VAL A 130 22.95 -1.68 4.55
CA VAL A 130 24.15 -1.51 3.73
C VAL A 130 25.26 -0.80 4.51
N HIS A 131 24.94 0.27 5.25
CA HIS A 131 25.92 1.02 6.06
C HIS A 131 26.47 0.21 7.24
N GLY A 132 25.68 -0.69 7.80
CA GLY A 132 26.09 -1.56 8.90
C GLY A 132 26.87 -2.81 8.47
N ALA A 133 26.90 -3.13 7.17
CA ALA A 133 27.58 -4.31 6.66
C ALA A 133 29.11 -4.11 6.58
N GLU A 134 29.86 -5.21 6.76
CA GLU A 134 31.30 -5.17 6.52
C GLU A 134 31.59 -4.97 5.02
N PRO A 135 32.61 -4.17 4.65
CA PRO A 135 32.95 -3.95 3.24
C PRO A 135 33.22 -5.27 2.51
N GLY A 136 32.47 -5.51 1.43
CA GLY A 136 32.58 -6.73 0.61
C GLY A 136 31.84 -7.96 1.14
N THR A 137 31.05 -7.84 2.21
CA THR A 137 30.21 -8.94 2.73
C THR A 137 28.74 -8.82 2.36
N VAL A 138 28.34 -7.72 1.71
CA VAL A 138 26.99 -7.51 1.23
C VAL A 138 26.71 -8.48 0.09
N ASP A 139 25.65 -9.27 0.23
CA ASP A 139 25.19 -10.18 -0.83
C ASP A 139 24.66 -9.36 -2.02
N ALA A 140 25.11 -9.71 -3.23
CA ALA A 140 24.79 -8.95 -4.43
C ALA A 140 23.30 -9.03 -4.81
N VAL A 141 22.63 -10.15 -4.51
CA VAL A 141 21.20 -10.34 -4.81
C VAL A 141 20.35 -9.51 -3.85
N GLU A 142 20.69 -9.51 -2.57
CA GLU A 142 20.01 -8.67 -1.57
C GLU A 142 20.24 -7.17 -1.84
N LEU A 143 21.45 -6.79 -2.31
CA LEU A 143 21.76 -5.41 -2.67
C LEU A 143 20.97 -4.94 -3.89
N GLU A 144 20.85 -5.79 -4.91
CA GLU A 144 20.02 -5.52 -6.09
C GLU A 144 18.54 -5.38 -5.70
N ALA A 145 18.04 -6.25 -4.82
CA ALA A 145 16.67 -6.17 -4.33
C ALA A 145 16.40 -4.90 -3.51
N ALA A 146 17.36 -4.45 -2.70
CA ALA A 146 17.27 -3.19 -1.94
C ALA A 146 17.30 -1.97 -2.87
N LEU A 147 18.15 -1.99 -3.90
CA LEU A 147 18.16 -0.95 -4.93
C LEU A 147 16.84 -0.90 -5.71
N ASP A 148 16.26 -2.04 -6.07
CA ASP A 148 14.95 -2.11 -6.75
C ASP A 148 13.82 -1.51 -5.89
N ARG A 149 13.79 -1.85 -4.59
CA ARG A 149 12.86 -1.22 -3.62
C ARG A 149 13.06 0.29 -3.55
N PHE A 150 14.30 0.76 -3.46
CA PHE A 150 14.60 2.19 -3.45
C PHE A 150 14.09 2.89 -4.72
N LEU A 151 14.40 2.35 -5.89
CA LEU A 151 13.99 2.92 -7.18
C LEU A 151 12.47 2.90 -7.37
N THR A 152 11.79 1.92 -6.77
CA THR A 152 10.33 1.83 -6.74
C THR A 152 9.72 2.89 -5.82
N HIS A 153 10.30 3.10 -4.64
CA HIS A 153 9.74 3.98 -3.61
C HIS A 153 10.06 5.46 -3.82
N ALA A 154 11.26 5.78 -4.30
CA ALA A 154 11.75 7.16 -4.39
C ALA A 154 10.86 8.09 -5.24
N PRO A 155 10.34 7.70 -6.43
CA PRO A 155 9.42 8.53 -7.20
C PRO A 155 8.14 8.86 -6.42
N TYR A 156 7.60 7.91 -5.66
CA TYR A 156 6.43 8.12 -4.83
C TYR A 156 6.71 9.09 -3.67
N LEU A 157 7.83 8.90 -2.97
CA LEU A 157 8.23 9.79 -1.87
C LEU A 157 8.44 11.23 -2.34
N LEU A 158 9.06 11.42 -3.52
CA LEU A 158 9.18 12.73 -4.16
C LEU A 158 7.82 13.35 -4.48
N ALA A 159 6.90 12.57 -5.08
CA ALA A 159 5.58 13.06 -5.43
C ALA A 159 4.73 13.39 -4.20
N ALA A 160 4.79 12.57 -3.15
CA ALA A 160 4.12 12.82 -1.88
C ALA A 160 4.63 14.12 -1.22
N THR A 161 5.95 14.32 -1.20
CA THR A 161 6.58 15.52 -0.65
C THR A 161 6.15 16.78 -1.39
N ARG A 162 6.11 16.75 -2.74
CA ARG A 162 5.62 17.88 -3.57
C ARG A 162 4.15 18.19 -3.34
N ARG A 163 3.31 17.19 -3.04
CA ARG A 163 1.89 17.40 -2.69
C ARG A 163 1.73 18.02 -1.30
N ALA A 164 2.62 17.68 -0.37
CA ALA A 164 2.63 18.21 1.00
C ALA A 164 3.19 19.65 1.10
N ASP A 165 3.86 20.14 0.06
CA ASP A 165 4.53 21.47 -0.08
C ASP A 165 3.56 22.68 0.01
N ALA A 166 2.33 22.49 0.50
CA ALA A 166 1.51 23.56 1.05
C ALA A 166 2.14 24.20 2.32
N LYS A 167 3.15 23.57 2.93
CA LYS A 167 4.10 24.17 3.87
C LYS A 167 5.44 24.32 3.17
N SER A 168 5.93 25.56 3.06
CA SER A 168 7.19 25.92 2.39
C SER A 168 8.37 25.11 2.92
N LEU A 169 8.88 24.17 2.12
CA LEU A 169 10.19 23.58 2.31
C LEU A 169 11.31 24.64 2.26
N ALA A 170 12.44 24.35 2.90
CA ALA A 170 13.64 25.17 2.76
C ALA A 170 14.23 25.01 1.34
N ALA A 171 14.87 26.07 0.82
CA ALA A 171 15.47 26.04 -0.52
C ALA A 171 16.49 24.90 -0.71
N SER A 172 17.19 24.50 0.36
CA SER A 172 18.10 23.34 0.35
C SER A 172 17.37 22.01 0.17
N GLU A 173 16.23 21.81 0.84
CA GLU A 173 15.40 20.60 0.73
C GLU A 173 14.79 20.52 -0.68
N THR A 174 14.29 21.63 -1.21
CA THR A 174 13.79 21.69 -2.59
C THR A 174 14.87 21.32 -3.61
N ALA A 175 16.11 21.80 -3.42
CA ALA A 175 17.23 21.49 -4.30
C ALA A 175 17.58 19.99 -4.29
N VAL A 176 17.55 19.35 -3.11
CA VAL A 176 17.74 17.89 -2.97
C VAL A 176 16.67 17.14 -3.74
N LEU A 177 15.38 17.47 -3.56
CA LEU A 177 14.27 16.79 -4.25
C LEU A 177 14.31 16.98 -5.77
N VAL A 178 14.77 18.14 -6.25
CA VAL A 178 14.96 18.40 -7.70
C VAL A 178 16.12 17.59 -8.25
N ARG A 179 17.28 17.59 -7.56
CA ARG A 179 18.45 16.78 -7.95
C ARG A 179 18.07 15.30 -8.04
N PHE A 180 17.37 14.79 -7.04
CA PHE A 180 16.87 13.42 -7.03
C PHE A 180 15.93 13.10 -8.18
N GLY A 181 14.97 13.99 -8.47
CA GLY A 181 14.06 13.80 -9.61
C GLY A 181 14.79 13.74 -10.95
N ILE A 182 15.85 14.54 -11.14
CA ILE A 182 16.67 14.51 -12.36
C ILE A 182 17.46 13.20 -12.46
N LEU A 183 18.03 12.73 -11.35
CA LEU A 183 18.87 11.53 -11.35
C LEU A 183 18.03 10.26 -11.51
N LEU A 184 16.87 10.16 -10.85
CA LEU A 184 15.92 9.07 -11.05
C LEU A 184 15.37 9.02 -12.48
N ALA A 185 15.14 10.17 -13.13
CA ALA A 185 14.71 10.21 -14.53
C ALA A 185 15.79 9.73 -15.52
N ARG A 186 17.06 9.66 -15.09
CA ARG A 186 18.19 9.14 -15.89
C ARG A 186 18.52 7.69 -15.59
N ALA A 187 18.18 7.20 -14.39
CA ALA A 187 18.25 5.79 -14.07
C ALA A 187 17.33 5.03 -15.04
N PRO A 188 17.74 3.84 -15.53
CA PRO A 188 16.89 3.07 -16.41
C PRO A 188 15.59 2.73 -15.69
N ALA A 189 14.50 3.38 -16.11
CA ALA A 189 13.16 2.96 -15.74
C ALA A 189 12.84 1.69 -16.53
N GLY A 190 12.95 0.53 -15.89
CA GLY A 190 12.45 -0.71 -16.46
C GLY A 190 13.07 -1.95 -15.81
N ALA A 191 12.38 -3.06 -15.72
CA ALA A 191 11.03 -3.39 -16.15
C ALA A 191 10.76 -4.78 -15.56
N GLY A 192 9.50 -5.10 -15.24
CA GLY A 192 9.12 -6.46 -14.87
C GLY A 192 9.80 -7.48 -15.78
N ALA A 193 10.50 -8.43 -15.15
CA ALA A 193 11.12 -9.62 -15.73
C ALA A 193 11.29 -9.59 -17.28
N GLN A 194 12.43 -9.08 -17.78
CA GLN A 194 13.20 -9.61 -18.94
C GLN A 194 14.17 -8.64 -19.66
N ALA A 195 14.44 -7.43 -19.18
CA ALA A 195 15.51 -6.61 -19.76
C ALA A 195 16.80 -6.74 -18.94
N VAL A 196 17.88 -7.27 -19.52
CA VAL A 196 19.22 -7.22 -18.92
C VAL A 196 19.64 -5.74 -18.84
N PRO A 197 19.77 -5.15 -17.64
CA PRO A 197 20.22 -3.77 -17.53
C PRO A 197 21.69 -3.68 -17.94
N ALA A 198 22.07 -2.60 -18.64
CA ALA A 198 23.47 -2.30 -18.89
C ALA A 198 24.15 -1.95 -17.55
N PRO A 199 25.34 -2.50 -17.24
CA PRO A 199 25.96 -2.40 -15.91
C PRO A 199 26.22 -0.94 -15.48
N ALA A 200 26.49 -0.04 -16.42
CA ALA A 200 26.77 1.37 -16.12
C ALA A 200 25.57 2.13 -15.51
N GLY A 201 24.33 1.77 -15.85
CA GLY A 201 23.15 2.47 -15.31
C GLY A 201 22.80 2.05 -13.88
N THR A 202 23.14 0.82 -13.51
CA THR A 202 22.92 0.25 -12.17
C THR A 202 23.95 0.79 -11.18
N ASP A 203 25.21 0.92 -11.58
CA ASP A 203 26.29 1.49 -10.75
C ASP A 203 26.03 2.96 -10.40
N ASP A 204 25.52 3.75 -11.36
CA ASP A 204 25.12 5.14 -11.14
C ASP A 204 23.94 5.26 -10.16
N ALA A 205 22.94 4.37 -10.27
CA ALA A 205 21.76 4.35 -9.40
C ALA A 205 22.11 3.87 -7.97
N LEU A 206 23.00 2.88 -7.85
CA LEU A 206 23.53 2.41 -6.58
C LEU A 206 24.32 3.52 -5.88
N SER A 207 25.21 4.20 -6.61
CA SER A 207 25.98 5.32 -6.08
C SER A 207 25.07 6.46 -5.61
N LEU A 208 24.04 6.79 -6.40
CA LEU A 208 23.02 7.77 -6.02
C LEU A 208 22.31 7.39 -4.72
N TRP A 209 21.87 6.15 -4.61
CA TRP A 209 21.14 5.66 -3.44
C TRP A 209 22.01 5.75 -2.18
N LEU A 210 23.25 5.26 -2.24
CA LEU A 210 24.16 5.25 -1.09
C LEU A 210 24.67 6.65 -0.70
N GLU A 211 24.92 7.54 -1.67
CA GLU A 211 25.45 8.87 -1.37
C GLU A 211 24.39 9.87 -0.90
N ALA A 212 23.14 9.73 -1.35
CA ALA A 212 22.13 10.77 -1.16
C ALA A 212 20.82 10.24 -0.59
N GLY A 213 20.66 8.93 -0.40
CA GLY A 213 19.42 8.32 0.10
C GLY A 213 19.00 8.88 1.46
N GLU A 214 19.96 9.16 2.35
CA GLU A 214 19.71 9.80 3.65
C GLU A 214 19.18 11.23 3.47
N ASP A 215 19.78 12.04 2.60
CA ASP A 215 19.30 13.41 2.29
C ASP A 215 17.86 13.41 1.78
N LEU A 216 17.48 12.41 0.97
CA LEU A 216 16.11 12.25 0.50
C LEU A 216 15.17 11.94 1.67
N LEU A 217 15.54 10.98 2.54
CA LEU A 217 14.70 10.61 3.68
C LEU A 217 14.53 11.77 4.66
N ASP A 218 15.57 12.55 4.90
CA ASP A 218 15.52 13.72 5.79
C ASP A 218 14.63 14.81 5.20
N ALA A 219 14.74 15.12 3.90
CA ALA A 219 13.85 16.07 3.23
C ALA A 219 12.37 15.62 3.28
N VAL A 220 12.12 14.32 3.06
CA VAL A 220 10.78 13.73 3.13
C VAL A 220 10.21 13.80 4.56
N ARG A 221 11.01 13.48 5.58
CA ARG A 221 10.60 13.57 6.99
C ARG A 221 10.33 15.00 7.41
N ALA A 222 11.16 15.96 7.00
CA ALA A 222 10.95 17.38 7.26
C ALA A 222 9.60 17.86 6.71
N ALA A 223 9.23 17.39 5.52
CA ALA A 223 7.93 17.69 4.91
C ALA A 223 6.74 17.06 5.65
N ALA A 224 6.95 15.90 6.31
CA ALA A 224 5.89 15.15 6.99
C ALA A 224 5.49 15.72 8.36
N VAL A 225 6.25 16.65 8.97
CA VAL A 225 5.95 17.23 10.29
C VAL A 225 4.80 18.26 10.23
N GLY A 226 3.57 17.73 10.22
CA GLY A 226 2.30 18.39 10.61
C GLY A 226 1.55 17.48 11.59
N PRO A 227 0.68 18.00 12.48
CA PRO A 227 0.28 17.26 13.66
C PRO A 227 -0.39 15.95 13.24
N ALA A 228 0.20 14.83 13.67
CA ALA A 228 -0.50 13.59 13.87
C ALA A 228 -1.56 13.86 14.95
N GLY A 229 -2.65 14.51 14.55
CA GLY A 229 -3.91 14.44 15.26
C GLY A 229 -4.31 12.99 15.17
N GLU A 230 -4.01 12.24 16.22
CA GLU A 230 -4.53 10.91 16.47
C GLU A 230 -6.02 10.94 16.09
N PRO A 231 -6.45 10.26 15.00
CA PRO A 231 -7.81 10.37 14.55
C PRO A 231 -8.70 9.85 15.66
N ALA A 232 -9.47 10.77 16.25
CA ALA A 232 -10.36 10.52 17.36
C ALA A 232 -11.23 9.31 17.03
N ARG A 233 -11.06 8.26 17.85
CA ARG A 233 -11.71 6.96 17.75
C ARG A 233 -13.24 7.13 17.69
N PRO A 234 -13.91 6.97 16.54
CA PRO A 234 -15.34 6.72 16.55
C PRO A 234 -15.48 5.26 16.98
N ALA A 235 -16.21 5.02 18.06
CA ALA A 235 -16.61 3.67 18.42
C ALA A 235 -17.54 3.16 17.32
N VAL A 236 -17.00 2.36 16.40
CA VAL A 236 -17.84 1.54 15.52
C VAL A 236 -18.55 0.57 16.45
N ILE A 237 -19.85 0.77 16.62
CA ILE A 237 -20.73 -0.23 17.21
C ILE A 237 -20.75 -1.39 16.21
N ALA A 238 -19.79 -2.29 16.37
CA ALA A 238 -19.78 -3.56 15.67
C ALA A 238 -21.02 -4.31 16.16
N ALA A 239 -22.05 -4.38 15.32
CA ALA A 239 -23.10 -5.36 15.52
C ALA A 239 -22.42 -6.73 15.66
N ILE A 240 -22.67 -7.40 16.79
CA ILE A 240 -22.03 -8.67 17.14
C ILE A 240 -22.25 -9.63 15.96
N PRO A 241 -21.18 -10.10 15.30
CA PRO A 241 -21.32 -11.01 14.16
C PRO A 241 -21.97 -12.32 14.65
N PRO A 242 -22.99 -12.85 13.94
CA PRO A 242 -23.60 -14.12 14.30
C PRO A 242 -22.59 -15.27 14.21
N LYS A 243 -22.88 -16.43 14.81
CA LYS A 243 -22.03 -17.61 14.61
C LYS A 243 -22.05 -18.00 13.13
N PRO A 244 -20.89 -18.23 12.48
CA PRO A 244 -20.85 -18.67 11.09
C PRO A 244 -21.65 -19.97 10.90
N PRO A 245 -22.33 -20.16 9.76
CA PRO A 245 -23.01 -21.41 9.46
C PRO A 245 -22.00 -22.57 9.47
N ALA A 246 -22.36 -23.68 10.12
CA ALA A 246 -21.53 -24.87 10.13
C ALA A 246 -21.35 -25.38 8.69
N ALA A 247 -20.12 -25.75 8.31
CA ALA A 247 -19.85 -26.34 7.02
C ALA A 247 -20.69 -27.62 6.86
N VAL A 248 -21.71 -27.57 6.00
CA VAL A 248 -22.48 -28.76 5.64
C VAL A 248 -21.62 -29.56 4.66
N SER A 249 -20.91 -30.56 5.18
CA SER A 249 -20.31 -31.59 4.34
C SER A 249 -21.44 -32.30 3.61
N ALA A 250 -21.63 -31.97 2.33
CA ALA A 250 -22.53 -32.72 1.47
C ALA A 250 -21.99 -34.15 1.34
N ALA A 251 -22.55 -35.07 2.13
CA ALA A 251 -22.33 -36.49 1.97
C ALA A 251 -22.85 -36.88 0.57
N ARG A 252 -21.93 -37.21 -0.33
CA ARG A 252 -22.22 -37.89 -1.60
C ARG A 252 -22.86 -39.24 -1.26
N THR A 253 -24.18 -39.34 -1.36
CA THR A 253 -24.85 -40.63 -1.53
C THR A 253 -24.59 -41.12 -2.95
N ARG A 254 -23.91 -42.27 -3.04
CA ARG A 254 -23.79 -43.08 -4.25
C ARG A 254 -25.11 -43.80 -4.54
#